data_AF-A0A2M6ZZM6-F1
#
_entry.id   AF-A0A2M6ZZM6-F1
#
_cell.length_a   1.000
_cell.length_b   1.000
_cell.length_c   1.000
_cell.angle_alpha   90.00
_cell.angle_beta   90.00
_cell.angle_gamma   90.00
#
_symmetry.space_group_name_H-M   'P 1'
#
loop_
_entity.id
_entity.type
_entity.pdbx_description
1 polymer ?
#
loop_
_entity_poly.entity_id
_entity_poly.type
_entity_poly.pdbx_seq_one_letter_code
_entity_poly.pdbx_strand_id
1 'polypeptide(L)'
;MSDVRVALFGLPEELMNTIYFGNTIYQYILFILAIVFSLIIGKICSYILKTHVKRIVAMTKTEIDDYIISELVTPIILIVIFTGLYFSVNFLSLSEGVVGVLNNIFWLIYIIFFTWIGIKLSKILVNFFILPMETKIEAKFYKQLIELIENVINITIIILATI
;
A
#
# COMPACT_ATOMS: atom_id res chain seq x y z
N MET A 1 -30.80 -23.84 37.16
CA MET A 1 -29.95 -24.23 36.02
C MET A 1 -30.27 -23.22 34.93
N SER A 2 -29.46 -22.18 34.81
CA SER A 2 -29.72 -21.06 33.89
C SER A 2 -29.45 -21.49 32.47
N ASP A 3 -30.41 -21.26 31.58
CA ASP A 3 -30.29 -21.46 30.14
C ASP A 3 -29.25 -20.49 29.59
N VAL A 4 -27.97 -20.91 29.56
CA VAL A 4 -26.91 -20.16 28.88
C VAL A 4 -27.18 -20.27 27.39
N ARG A 5 -27.77 -19.23 26.82
CA ARG A 5 -27.91 -19.07 25.39
C ARG A 5 -26.53 -18.87 24.77
N VAL A 6 -26.24 -19.71 23.78
CA VAL A 6 -24.96 -19.73 23.08
C VAL A 6 -25.07 -18.81 21.87
N ALA A 7 -24.18 -17.82 21.77
CA ALA A 7 -24.10 -16.90 20.65
C ALA A 7 -23.21 -17.44 19.52
N LEU A 8 -23.01 -16.64 18.47
CA LEU A 8 -22.13 -16.97 17.33
C LEU A 8 -20.75 -17.46 17.83
N PHE A 9 -20.23 -18.53 17.24
CA PHE A 9 -18.96 -19.19 17.62
C PHE A 9 -18.94 -19.96 18.95
N GLY A 10 -20.09 -20.28 19.56
CA GLY A 10 -20.10 -21.17 20.72
C GLY A 10 -19.80 -20.49 22.06
N LEU A 11 -19.72 -19.15 22.08
CA LEU A 11 -19.43 -18.36 23.28
C LEU A 11 -20.73 -18.02 24.03
N PRO A 12 -20.69 -17.91 25.38
CA PRO A 12 -21.82 -17.45 26.17
C PRO A 12 -22.25 -16.03 25.78
N GLU A 13 -23.55 -15.79 25.65
CA GLU A 13 -24.12 -14.48 25.26
C GLU A 13 -23.71 -13.35 26.23
N GLU A 14 -23.54 -13.66 27.52
CA GLU A 14 -23.06 -12.72 28.54
C GLU A 14 -21.62 -12.24 28.26
N LEU A 15 -20.75 -13.12 27.78
CA LEU A 15 -19.37 -12.79 27.44
C LEU A 15 -19.31 -11.87 26.22
N MET A 16 -20.19 -12.09 25.24
CA MET A 16 -20.25 -11.30 24.01
C MET A 16 -20.64 -9.84 24.24
N ASN A 17 -21.48 -9.58 25.25
CA ASN A 17 -21.98 -8.24 25.58
C ASN A 17 -21.15 -7.51 26.64
N THR A 18 -20.13 -8.16 27.22
CA THR A 18 -19.25 -7.52 28.18
C THR A 18 -18.32 -6.53 27.48
N ILE A 19 -18.21 -5.31 28.02
CA ILE A 19 -17.41 -4.23 27.45
C ILE A 19 -15.99 -4.27 28.03
N TYR A 20 -15.01 -4.45 27.16
CA TYR A 20 -13.58 -4.36 27.44
C TYR A 20 -12.99 -3.18 26.68
N PHE A 21 -12.40 -2.22 27.38
CA PHE A 21 -11.81 -1.02 26.75
C PHE A 21 -12.74 -0.31 25.76
N GLY A 22 -14.02 -0.19 26.10
CA GLY A 22 -15.05 0.44 25.26
C GLY A 22 -15.55 -0.43 24.11
N ASN A 23 -15.14 -1.71 24.03
CA ASN A 23 -15.46 -2.61 22.95
C ASN A 23 -16.02 -3.95 23.43
N THR A 24 -16.94 -4.51 22.67
CA THR A 24 -17.44 -5.88 22.86
C THR A 24 -16.49 -6.90 22.25
N ILE A 25 -16.55 -8.16 22.70
CA ILE A 25 -15.82 -9.28 22.07
C ILE A 25 -16.19 -9.39 20.58
N TYR A 26 -17.45 -9.12 20.24
CA TYR A 26 -17.93 -9.11 18.87
C TYR A 26 -17.18 -8.09 17.99
N GLN A 27 -16.95 -6.87 18.49
CA GLN A 27 -16.17 -5.85 17.77
C GLN A 27 -14.72 -6.27 17.53
N TYR A 28 -14.08 -6.91 18.52
CA TYR A 28 -12.73 -7.45 18.34
C TYR A 28 -12.68 -8.58 17.31
N ILE A 29 -13.69 -9.46 17.29
CA ILE A 29 -13.81 -10.50 16.26
C ILE A 29 -13.95 -9.87 14.87
N LEU A 30 -14.82 -8.88 14.71
CA LEU A 30 -14.98 -8.17 13.44
C LEU A 30 -13.70 -7.47 12.99
N PHE A 31 -13.00 -6.81 13.92
CA PHE A 31 -11.69 -6.20 13.66
C PHE A 31 -10.67 -7.22 13.12
N ILE A 32 -10.52 -8.36 13.80
CA ILE A 32 -9.59 -9.42 13.38
C ILE A 32 -10.01 -10.00 12.01
N LEU A 33 -11.31 -10.27 11.81
CA LEU A 33 -11.82 -10.75 10.54
C LEU A 33 -11.56 -9.76 9.41
N ALA A 34 -11.72 -8.46 9.65
CA ALA A 34 -11.45 -7.41 8.67
C ALA A 34 -9.95 -7.33 8.32
N ILE A 35 -9.04 -7.51 9.29
CA ILE A 35 -7.60 -7.62 9.03
C ILE A 35 -7.30 -8.83 8.14
N VAL A 36 -7.82 -10.01 8.51
CA VAL A 36 -7.61 -11.23 7.72
C VAL A 36 -8.17 -11.06 6.30
N PHE A 37 -9.35 -10.46 6.18
CA PHE A 37 -9.96 -10.17 4.89
C PHE A 37 -9.12 -9.20 4.04
N SER A 38 -8.57 -8.15 4.65
CA SER A 38 -7.63 -7.23 4.00
C SER A 38 -6.39 -7.96 3.45
N LEU A 39 -5.80 -8.86 4.24
CA LEU A 39 -4.64 -9.65 3.80
C LEU A 39 -5.00 -10.60 2.65
N ILE A 40 -6.20 -11.21 2.69
CA ILE A 40 -6.72 -12.04 1.61
C ILE A 40 -6.89 -11.21 0.33
N ILE A 41 -7.50 -10.03 0.41
CA ILE A 41 -7.62 -9.10 -0.72
C ILE A 41 -6.24 -8.76 -1.26
N GLY A 42 -5.28 -8.39 -0.40
CA GLY A 42 -3.92 -8.08 -0.82
C GLY A 42 -3.25 -9.25 -1.56
N LYS A 43 -3.45 -10.48 -1.09
CA LYS A 43 -2.95 -11.69 -1.76
C LYS A 43 -3.62 -11.94 -3.11
N ILE A 44 -4.94 -11.75 -3.20
CA ILE A 44 -5.71 -11.85 -4.45
C ILE A 44 -5.24 -10.78 -5.44
N CYS A 45 -5.14 -9.52 -5.01
CA CYS A 45 -4.59 -8.43 -5.81
C CYS A 45 -3.17 -8.76 -6.28
N SER A 46 -2.31 -9.30 -5.41
CA SER A 46 -0.97 -9.71 -5.80
C SER A 46 -0.98 -10.78 -6.90
N TYR A 47 -1.85 -11.78 -6.76
CA TYR A 47 -1.98 -12.85 -7.73
C TYR A 47 -2.53 -12.34 -9.07
N ILE A 48 -3.61 -11.56 -9.04
CA ILE A 48 -4.23 -10.94 -10.22
C ILE A 48 -3.19 -10.07 -10.91
N LEU A 49 -2.60 -9.12 -10.19
CA LEU A 49 -1.59 -8.23 -10.74
C LEU A 49 -0.47 -9.07 -11.35
N LYS A 50 0.25 -9.91 -10.62
CA LYS A 50 1.37 -10.71 -11.18
C LYS A 50 0.99 -11.55 -12.40
N THR A 51 -0.24 -12.06 -12.48
CA THR A 51 -0.73 -12.86 -13.61
C THR A 51 -1.07 -11.98 -14.81
N HIS A 52 -1.77 -10.86 -14.59
CA HIS A 52 -2.13 -9.91 -15.63
C HIS A 52 -0.92 -9.12 -16.13
N VAL A 53 0.01 -8.77 -15.24
CA VAL A 53 1.33 -8.18 -15.54
C VAL A 53 2.01 -9.04 -16.60
N LYS A 54 2.26 -10.32 -16.31
CA LYS A 54 2.91 -11.23 -17.27
C LYS A 54 2.19 -11.31 -18.62
N ARG A 55 0.87 -11.16 -18.63
CA ARG A 55 0.06 -11.26 -19.85
C ARG A 55 0.04 -9.96 -20.65
N ILE A 56 -0.03 -8.80 -19.99
CA ILE A 56 0.00 -7.47 -20.61
C ILE A 56 1.40 -7.22 -21.19
N VAL A 57 2.44 -7.51 -20.40
CA VAL A 57 3.86 -7.50 -20.80
C VAL A 57 4.11 -8.35 -22.05
N ALA A 58 3.51 -9.54 -22.13
CA ALA A 58 3.65 -10.39 -23.32
C ALA A 58 2.89 -9.87 -24.56
N MET A 59 1.97 -8.91 -24.39
CA MET A 59 1.14 -8.35 -25.46
C MET A 59 1.62 -6.97 -25.93
N THR A 60 2.39 -6.24 -25.11
CA THR A 60 3.04 -4.97 -25.48
C THR A 60 4.46 -5.21 -25.99
N LYS A 61 4.87 -4.53 -27.06
CA LYS A 61 6.23 -4.64 -27.64
C LYS A 61 7.28 -3.78 -26.92
N THR A 62 6.89 -3.10 -25.84
CA THR A 62 7.65 -2.02 -25.20
C THR A 62 8.21 -2.47 -23.86
N GLU A 63 9.54 -2.56 -23.74
CA GLU A 63 10.27 -2.93 -22.50
C GLU A 63 9.95 -2.00 -21.31
N ILE A 64 9.43 -0.80 -21.57
CA ILE A 64 9.01 0.20 -20.59
C ILE A 64 7.88 -0.33 -19.71
N ASP A 65 6.88 -0.97 -20.32
CA ASP A 65 5.65 -1.39 -19.62
C ASP A 65 5.97 -2.51 -18.63
N ASP A 66 6.87 -3.42 -19.00
CA ASP A 66 7.33 -4.54 -18.18
C ASP A 66 8.00 -4.06 -16.91
N TYR A 67 8.91 -3.09 -17.07
CA TYR A 67 9.66 -2.53 -15.96
C TYR A 67 8.77 -1.69 -15.03
N ILE A 68 7.93 -0.79 -15.58
CA ILE A 68 6.95 -0.02 -14.79
C ILE A 68 6.10 -0.94 -13.93
N ILE A 69 5.50 -1.92 -14.58
CA ILE A 69 4.52 -2.77 -13.94
C ILE A 69 5.22 -3.61 -12.86
N SER A 70 6.40 -4.19 -13.13
CA SER A 70 7.14 -4.96 -12.12
C SER A 70 7.51 -4.14 -10.87
N GLU A 71 7.84 -2.87 -11.06
CA GLU A 71 8.31 -1.98 -10.00
C GLU A 71 7.17 -1.39 -9.16
N LEU A 72 6.00 -1.16 -9.78
CA LEU A 72 4.82 -0.57 -9.13
C LEU A 72 3.87 -1.58 -8.48
N VAL A 73 3.84 -2.83 -8.93
CA VAL A 73 2.94 -3.85 -8.34
C VAL A 73 3.17 -4.01 -6.84
N THR A 74 4.43 -4.03 -6.41
CA THR A 74 4.78 -4.19 -4.99
C THR A 74 4.21 -3.09 -4.10
N PRO A 75 4.49 -1.78 -4.34
CA PRO A 75 3.92 -0.72 -3.51
C PRO A 75 2.39 -0.64 -3.61
N ILE A 76 1.79 -0.94 -4.77
CA ILE A 76 0.32 -0.97 -4.92
C ILE A 76 -0.32 -2.03 -4.01
N ILE A 77 0.24 -3.24 -3.94
CA ILE A 77 -0.26 -4.30 -3.05
C ILE A 77 -0.21 -3.85 -1.58
N LEU A 78 0.87 -3.17 -1.19
CA LEU A 78 1.02 -2.67 0.17
C LEU A 78 -0.04 -1.61 0.49
N ILE A 79 -0.29 -0.65 -0.40
CA ILE A 79 -1.37 0.34 -0.23
C ILE A 79 -2.71 -0.35 0.01
N VAL A 80 -3.06 -1.35 -0.81
CA VAL A 80 -4.32 -2.11 -0.67
C VAL A 80 -4.43 -2.77 0.71
N ILE A 81 -3.35 -3.39 1.20
CA ILE A 81 -3.34 -4.01 2.53
C ILE A 81 -3.51 -2.93 3.61
N PHE A 82 -2.73 -1.85 3.57
CA PHE A 82 -2.81 -0.79 4.57
C PHE A 82 -4.16 -0.07 4.58
N THR A 83 -4.83 0.05 3.42
CA THR A 83 -6.20 0.56 3.35
C THR A 83 -7.21 -0.37 4.00
N GLY A 84 -7.07 -1.68 3.82
CA GLY A 84 -7.93 -2.63 4.53
C GLY A 84 -7.65 -2.65 6.04
N LEU A 85 -6.39 -2.47 6.46
CA LEU A 85 -6.04 -2.30 7.88
C LEU A 85 -6.67 -1.01 8.45
N TYR A 86 -6.58 0.11 7.75
CA TYR A 86 -7.23 1.36 8.13
C TYR A 86 -8.74 1.17 8.30
N PHE A 87 -9.38 0.47 7.36
CA PHE A 87 -10.81 0.18 7.44
C PHE A 87 -11.14 -0.70 8.64
N SER A 88 -10.30 -1.69 8.96
CA SER A 88 -10.52 -2.61 10.09
C SER A 88 -10.64 -1.87 11.43
N VAL A 89 -9.86 -0.80 11.63
CA VAL A 89 -9.87 0.00 12.87
C VAL A 89 -11.25 0.58 13.16
N ASN A 90 -12.08 0.87 12.14
CA ASN A 90 -13.43 1.42 12.33
C ASN A 90 -14.41 0.42 12.98
N PHE A 91 -14.08 -0.86 13.06
CA PHE A 91 -14.89 -1.82 13.83
C PHE A 91 -14.69 -1.68 15.34
N LEU A 92 -13.63 -0.99 15.78
CA LEU A 92 -13.37 -0.69 17.17
C LEU A 92 -13.88 0.72 17.53
N SER A 93 -14.55 0.81 18.66
CA SER A 93 -14.86 2.05 19.37
C SER A 93 -13.61 2.52 20.11
N LEU A 94 -12.91 3.50 19.54
CA LEU A 94 -11.70 4.09 20.10
C LEU A 94 -11.97 5.53 20.55
N SER A 95 -11.20 6.01 21.52
CA SER A 95 -11.28 7.42 21.92
C SER A 95 -10.77 8.33 20.80
N GLU A 96 -11.27 9.57 20.75
CA GLU A 96 -10.90 10.53 19.71
C GLU A 96 -9.38 10.75 19.59
N GLY A 97 -8.67 10.78 20.72
CA GLY A 97 -7.21 10.89 20.74
C GLY A 97 -6.51 9.71 20.06
N VAL A 98 -6.99 8.48 20.28
CA VAL A 98 -6.42 7.27 19.65
C VAL A 98 -6.73 7.25 18.16
N VAL A 99 -7.97 7.62 17.78
CA VAL A 99 -8.36 7.73 16.36
C VAL A 99 -7.48 8.75 15.63
N GLY A 100 -7.25 9.93 16.23
CA GLY A 100 -6.39 10.96 15.66
C GLY A 100 -4.95 10.48 15.43
N VAL A 101 -4.35 9.81 16.43
CA VAL A 101 -3.00 9.24 16.30
C VAL A 101 -2.95 8.17 15.20
N LEU A 102 -3.91 7.25 15.17
CA LEU A 102 -3.97 6.23 14.12
C LEU A 102 -4.12 6.84 12.73
N ASN A 103 -5.00 7.82 12.57
CA ASN A 103 -5.20 8.50 11.30
C ASN A 103 -3.91 9.16 10.80
N ASN A 104 -3.16 9.82 11.70
CA ASN A 104 -1.86 10.40 11.36
C ASN A 104 -0.82 9.33 10.97
N ILE A 105 -0.78 8.19 11.67
CA ILE A 105 0.12 7.08 11.33
C ILE A 105 -0.21 6.53 9.93
N PHE A 106 -1.48 6.27 9.64
CA PHE A 106 -1.89 5.80 8.31
C PHE A 106 -1.61 6.83 7.22
N TRP A 107 -1.83 8.11 7.49
CA TRP A 107 -1.50 9.19 6.57
C TRP A 107 -0.01 9.23 6.24
N LEU A 108 0.86 9.15 7.25
CA LEU A 108 2.31 9.07 7.06
C LEU A 108 2.72 7.85 6.22
N ILE A 109 2.12 6.69 6.49
CA ILE A 109 2.38 5.47 5.72
C ILE A 109 1.99 5.66 4.25
N TYR A 110 0.84 6.29 3.95
CA TYR A 110 0.45 6.58 2.57
C TYR A 110 1.43 7.54 1.89
N ILE A 111 1.84 8.62 2.57
CA ILE A 111 2.83 9.55 2.02
C ILE A 111 4.12 8.82 1.65
N ILE A 112 4.61 7.92 2.50
CA ILE A 112 5.80 7.11 2.22
C ILE A 112 5.60 6.25 0.98
N PHE A 113 4.45 5.57 0.84
CA PHE A 113 4.17 4.77 -0.34
C PHE A 113 4.06 5.59 -1.62
N PHE A 114 3.36 6.72 -1.59
CA PHE A 114 3.23 7.59 -2.76
C PHE A 114 4.57 8.21 -3.16
N THR A 115 5.39 8.63 -2.19
CA THR A 115 6.75 9.11 -2.43
C THR A 115 7.61 8.04 -3.09
N TRP A 116 7.56 6.81 -2.56
CA TRP A 116 8.31 5.69 -3.12
C TRP A 116 7.89 5.38 -4.58
N ILE A 117 6.59 5.40 -4.87
CA ILE A 117 6.06 5.27 -6.23
C ILE A 117 6.57 6.40 -7.12
N GLY A 118 6.51 7.66 -6.66
CA GLY A 118 6.98 8.82 -7.41
C GLY A 118 8.45 8.73 -7.79
N ILE A 119 9.32 8.35 -6.85
CA ILE A 119 10.76 8.15 -7.10
C ILE A 119 10.98 7.05 -8.14
N LYS A 120 10.28 5.91 -8.03
CA LYS A 120 10.39 4.82 -9.00
C LYS A 120 9.96 5.27 -10.40
N LEU A 121 8.80 5.93 -10.50
CA LEU A 121 8.30 6.48 -11.76
C LEU A 121 9.28 7.47 -12.39
N SER A 122 9.88 8.36 -11.59
CA SER A 122 10.90 9.30 -12.07
C SER A 122 12.07 8.59 -12.72
N LYS A 123 12.64 7.57 -12.07
CA LYS A 123 13.77 6.78 -12.61
C LYS A 123 13.41 6.07 -13.91
N ILE A 124 12.19 5.55 -13.99
CA ILE A 124 11.70 4.90 -15.21
C ILE A 124 11.65 5.91 -16.36
N LEU A 125 11.05 7.07 -16.13
CA LEU A 125 10.92 8.10 -17.16
C LEU A 125 12.28 8.57 -17.67
N VAL A 126 13.23 8.81 -16.77
CA VAL A 126 14.59 9.20 -17.14
C VAL A 126 15.28 8.11 -17.96
N ASN A 127 15.29 6.87 -17.48
CA ASN A 127 15.98 5.77 -18.17
C ASN A 127 15.41 5.49 -19.57
N PHE A 128 14.09 5.54 -19.74
CA PHE A 128 13.48 5.16 -21.02
C PHE A 128 13.32 6.30 -22.02
N PHE A 129 13.22 7.56 -21.59
CA PHE A 129 13.09 8.69 -22.52
C PHE A 129 14.43 9.37 -22.84
N ILE A 130 15.41 9.33 -21.92
CA ILE A 130 16.66 10.10 -22.05
C ILE A 130 17.81 9.23 -22.57
N LEU A 131 17.96 7.98 -22.11
CA LEU A 131 19.06 7.10 -22.56
C LEU A 131 19.04 6.73 -24.07
N PRO A 132 17.90 6.54 -24.75
CA PRO A 132 17.90 6.19 -26.17
C PRO A 132 18.39 7.30 -27.09
N MET A 133 18.53 8.53 -26.60
CA MET A 133 18.98 9.69 -27.37
C MET A 133 20.50 9.78 -27.52
N GLU A 134 21.27 8.83 -26.97
CA GLU A 134 22.74 8.83 -27.03
C GLU A 134 23.29 8.57 -28.44
N THR A 135 23.45 9.64 -29.22
CA THR A 135 24.36 9.66 -30.37
C THR A 135 25.80 9.79 -29.87
N LYS A 136 26.46 8.69 -29.47
CA LYS A 136 27.94 8.47 -29.32
C LYS A 136 28.85 9.58 -28.76
N ILE A 137 28.34 10.68 -28.23
CA ILE A 137 29.12 11.84 -27.78
C ILE A 137 29.18 11.75 -26.26
N GLU A 138 30.34 11.36 -25.75
CA GLU A 138 30.74 11.33 -24.33
C GLU A 138 29.70 10.80 -23.33
N ALA A 139 29.51 9.47 -23.31
CA ALA A 139 28.68 8.75 -22.33
C ALA A 139 28.92 9.16 -20.86
N LYS A 140 30.11 9.67 -20.51
CA LYS A 140 30.41 10.17 -19.16
C LYS A 140 29.63 11.46 -18.83
N PHE A 141 29.54 12.41 -19.77
CA PHE A 141 28.83 13.67 -19.55
C PHE A 141 27.32 13.44 -19.50
N TYR A 142 26.79 12.62 -20.41
CA TYR A 142 25.37 12.25 -20.42
C TYR A 142 24.96 11.50 -19.15
N LYS A 143 25.79 10.56 -18.68
CA LYS A 143 25.55 9.87 -17.40
C LYS A 143 25.47 10.84 -16.22
N GLN A 144 26.39 11.81 -16.14
CA GLN A 144 26.36 12.83 -15.08
C GLN A 144 25.11 13.73 -15.16
N LEU A 145 24.68 14.09 -16.36
CA LEU A 145 23.45 14.87 -16.57
C LEU A 145 22.20 14.09 -16.15
N ILE A 146 22.15 12.80 -16.47
CA ILE A 146 21.08 11.88 -16.07
C ILE A 146 21.01 11.75 -14.55
N GLU A 147 22.14 11.49 -13.90
CA GLU A 147 22.23 11.42 -12.43
C GLU A 147 21.77 12.74 -11.77
N LEU A 148 22.11 13.88 -12.36
CA LEU A 148 21.66 15.20 -11.89
C LEU A 148 20.14 15.35 -12.00
N ILE A 149 19.55 15.03 -13.16
CA ILE A 149 18.11 15.13 -13.40
C ILE A 149 17.33 14.23 -12.43
N GLU A 150 17.76 12.97 -12.26
CA GLU A 150 17.12 12.05 -11.31
C GLU A 150 17.14 12.60 -9.89
N ASN A 151 18.29 13.11 -9.44
CA ASN A 151 18.42 13.65 -8.09
C ASN A 151 17.52 14.88 -7.88
N VAL A 152 17.45 15.79 -8.86
CA VAL A 152 16.58 16.97 -8.76
C VAL A 152 15.10 16.59 -8.70
N ILE A 153 14.66 15.65 -9.54
CA ILE A 153 13.26 15.19 -9.51
C ILE A 153 12.96 14.47 -8.19
N ASN A 154 13.83 13.57 -7.74
CA ASN A 154 13.64 12.84 -6.49
C ASN A 154 13.58 13.77 -5.27
N ILE A 155 14.46 14.78 -5.19
CA ILE A 155 14.44 15.78 -4.13
C ILE A 155 13.13 16.58 -4.18
N THR A 156 12.68 16.98 -5.38
CA THR A 156 11.41 17.71 -5.54
C THR A 156 10.23 16.88 -5.03
N ILE A 157 10.17 15.59 -5.36
CA ILE A 157 9.13 14.68 -4.89
C ILE A 157 9.14 14.56 -3.36
N ILE A 158 10.32 14.44 -2.75
CA ILE A 158 10.46 14.36 -1.28
C ILE A 158 10.00 15.66 -0.61
N ILE A 159 10.36 16.82 -1.19
CA ILE A 159 9.93 18.13 -0.68
C ILE A 159 8.41 18.23 -0.76
N LEU A 160 7.79 17.91 -1.90
CA LEU A 160 6.34 17.92 -2.08
C LEU A 160 5.63 16.95 -1.13
N ALA A 161 6.25 15.83 -0.78
CA ALA A 161 5.70 14.88 0.17
C ALA A 161 5.74 15.36 1.64
N THR A 162 6.58 16.35 1.94
CA THR A 162 6.82 16.86 3.30
C THR A 162 6.07 18.17 3.59
N ILE A 163 5.71 18.92 2.55
CA ILE A 163 4.93 20.17 2.60
C ILE A 163 3.43 19.85 2.73
#